data_AF-A0A560IK26-F1
#
_entry.id   AF-A0A560IK26-F1
#
_cell.length_a   1.000
_cell.length_b   1.000
_cell.length_c   1.000
_cell.angle_alpha   90.00
_cell.angle_beta   90.00
_cell.angle_gamma   90.00
#
_symmetry.space_group_name_H-M   'P 1'
#
loop_
_entity.id
_entity.type
_entity.pdbx_description
1 polymer ?
#
loop_
_entity_poly.entity_id
_entity_poly.type
_entity_poly.pdbx_seq_one_letter_code
_entity_poly.pdbx_strand_id
1 'polypeptide(L)'
;MMNEETAKIAAKIIAKAWADNAYKARLLADPAAVLMAEGVEVPAGITFRVVEDTAGTQTLVLPARPTELSDADLGGVAGGRPVPGPPPPPKGYTF
;
A
#
# COMPACT_ATOMS: atom_id res chain seq x y z
N MET A 1 -11.28 9.60 1.71
CA MET A 1 -10.21 10.24 0.92
C MET A 1 -8.89 9.94 1.60
N MET A 2 -7.94 9.28 0.94
CA MET A 2 -6.62 8.99 1.50
C MET A 2 -5.81 10.28 1.38
N ASN A 3 -5.52 10.95 2.49
CA ASN A 3 -4.90 12.27 2.50
C ASN A 3 -3.57 12.24 1.72
N GLU A 4 -3.40 13.18 0.79
CA GLU A 4 -2.23 13.28 -0.11
C GLU A 4 -0.89 13.37 0.65
N GLU A 5 -0.92 13.85 1.90
CA GLU A 5 0.18 13.81 2.86
C GLU A 5 0.65 12.39 3.16
N THR A 6 -0.26 11.45 3.39
CA THR A 6 0.08 10.07 3.74
C THR A 6 0.82 9.37 2.59
N ALA A 7 0.46 9.68 1.34
CA ALA A 7 1.11 9.13 0.16
C ALA A 7 2.55 9.66 -0.01
N LYS A 8 2.76 10.97 0.22
CA LYS A 8 4.10 11.60 0.17
C LYS A 8 5.01 11.05 1.25
N ILE A 9 4.48 10.86 2.46
CA ILE A 9 5.22 10.27 3.57
C ILE A 9 5.61 8.82 3.26
N ALA A 10 4.68 8.01 2.78
CA ALA A 10 4.96 6.63 2.39
C ALA A 10 6.06 6.55 1.30
N ALA A 11 5.99 7.39 0.27
CA ALA A 11 7.01 7.43 -0.78
C ALA A 11 8.41 7.78 -0.24
N LYS A 12 8.51 8.73 0.69
CA LYS A 12 9.77 9.10 1.35
C LYS A 12 10.34 7.95 2.19
N ILE A 13 9.49 7.24 2.92
CA ILE A 13 9.88 6.09 3.75
C ILE A 13 10.38 4.94 2.86
N ILE A 14 9.68 4.66 1.75
CA ILE A 14 10.09 3.64 0.78
C ILE A 14 11.46 3.99 0.17
N ALA A 15 11.66 5.24 -0.25
CA ALA A 15 12.95 5.69 -0.78
C ALA A 15 14.10 5.55 0.24
N LYS A 16 13.86 5.90 1.50
CA LYS A 16 14.83 5.68 2.60
C LYS A 16 15.13 4.21 2.82
N ALA A 17 14.12 3.35 2.77
CA ALA A 17 14.29 1.90 2.92
C ALA A 17 15.08 1.27 1.75
N TRP A 18 15.02 1.83 0.55
CA TRP A 18 15.88 1.38 -0.55
C TRP A 18 17.33 1.90 -0.44
N ALA A 19 17.52 3.08 0.13
CA ALA A 19 18.84 3.68 0.30
C ALA A 19 19.63 3.10 1.50
N ASP A 20 18.92 2.66 2.55
CA ASP A 20 19.53 2.19 3.81
C ASP A 20 18.94 0.83 4.22
N ASN A 21 19.78 -0.20 4.14
CA ASN A 21 19.41 -1.57 4.51
C ASN A 21 19.12 -1.74 6.02
N ALA A 22 19.75 -0.95 6.89
CA ALA A 22 19.47 -0.98 8.33
C ALA A 22 18.12 -0.32 8.63
N TYR A 23 17.79 0.77 7.94
CA TYR A 23 16.47 1.38 7.99
C TYR A 23 15.39 0.42 7.50
N LYS A 24 15.64 -0.27 6.38
CA LYS A 24 14.75 -1.29 5.83
C LYS A 24 14.48 -2.43 6.82
N ALA A 25 15.53 -2.97 7.42
CA ALA A 25 15.41 -4.03 8.41
C ALA A 25 14.57 -3.58 9.62
N ARG A 26 14.77 -2.35 10.08
CA ARG A 26 13.99 -1.76 11.18
C ARG A 26 12.52 -1.53 10.79
N LEU A 27 12.25 -1.07 9.56
CA LEU A 27 10.89 -0.87 9.05
C LEU A 27 10.12 -2.20 8.94
N LEU A 28 10.80 -3.28 8.56
CA LEU A 28 10.21 -4.62 8.50
C LEU A 28 9.95 -5.21 9.90
N ALA A 29 10.80 -4.89 10.88
CA ALA A 29 10.68 -5.39 12.25
C ALA A 29 9.63 -4.61 13.06
N ASP A 30 9.67 -3.28 13.01
CA ASP A 30 8.78 -2.40 13.78
C ASP A 30 8.38 -1.16 12.96
N PRO A 31 7.39 -1.31 12.05
CA PRO A 31 6.96 -0.22 11.20
C PRO A 31 6.31 0.91 11.98
N ALA A 32 5.64 0.62 13.10
CA ALA A 32 5.01 1.64 13.94
C ALA A 32 6.08 2.57 14.55
N ALA A 33 7.15 2.03 15.12
CA ALA A 33 8.24 2.82 15.68
C ALA A 33 8.96 3.66 14.62
N VAL A 34 9.08 3.17 13.38
CA VAL A 34 9.68 3.92 12.27
C VAL A 34 8.75 5.05 11.81
N LEU A 35 7.45 4.78 11.67
CA LEU A 35 6.44 5.78 11.32
C LEU A 35 6.38 6.90 12.37
N MET A 36 6.33 6.55 13.65
CA MET A 36 6.37 7.52 14.76
C MET A 36 7.66 8.36 14.73
N ALA A 37 8.81 7.75 14.43
CA ALA A 37 10.08 8.48 14.32
C ALA A 37 10.12 9.46 13.13
N GLU A 38 9.37 9.20 12.06
CA GLU A 38 9.20 10.12 10.92
C GLU A 38 8.09 11.16 11.17
N GLY A 39 7.45 11.15 12.34
CA GLY A 39 6.40 12.10 12.72
C GLY A 39 4.99 11.72 12.26
N VAL A 40 4.76 10.45 11.93
CA VAL A 40 3.43 9.95 11.57
C VAL A 40 2.69 9.52 12.82
N GLU A 41 1.48 10.02 13.02
CA GLU A 41 0.60 9.52 14.06
C GLU A 41 0.14 8.11 13.75
N VAL A 42 0.49 7.18 14.63
CA VAL A 42 0.06 5.78 14.58
C VAL A 42 -1.09 5.62 15.58
N PRO A 43 -2.32 5.32 15.12
CA PRO A 43 -3.46 5.16 16.01
C PRO A 43 -3.26 4.01 16.99
N ALA A 44 -3.62 4.22 18.26
CA ALA A 44 -3.58 3.18 19.28
C ALA A 44 -4.52 2.02 18.89
N GLY A 45 -4.02 0.78 19.00
CA GLY A 45 -4.77 -0.44 18.67
C GLY A 45 -4.69 -0.90 17.22
N ILE A 46 -3.95 -0.19 16.34
CA ILE A 46 -3.70 -0.63 14.96
C ILE A 46 -2.28 -1.19 14.85
N THR A 47 -2.17 -2.44 14.41
CA THR A 47 -0.88 -3.07 14.12
C THR A 47 -0.52 -2.87 12.65
N PHE A 48 0.57 -2.17 12.39
CA PHE A 48 1.13 -2.03 11.05
C PHE A 48 2.03 -3.22 10.73
N ARG A 49 1.89 -3.78 9.53
CA ARG A 49 2.78 -4.84 9.02
C ARG A 49 3.30 -4.43 7.65
N VAL A 50 4.61 -4.40 7.51
CA VAL A 50 5.28 -4.15 6.22
C VAL A 50 5.80 -5.49 5.71
N VAL A 51 5.48 -5.80 4.46
CA VAL A 51 6.01 -6.95 3.74
C VAL A 51 6.75 -6.47 2.51
N GLU A 52 7.89 -7.09 2.25
CA GLU A 52 8.66 -6.81 1.05
C GLU A 52 8.11 -7.63 -0.11
N ASP A 53 7.74 -6.93 -1.19
CA ASP A 53 7.39 -7.58 -2.45
C ASP A 53 8.69 -7.99 -3.15
N THR A 54 8.95 -9.29 -3.17
CA THR A 54 10.11 -9.90 -3.84
C THR A 54 9.62 -10.75 -5.00
N ALA A 55 10.44 -10.95 -6.04
CA ALA A 55 10.04 -11.58 -7.30
C ALA A 55 9.48 -13.03 -7.18
N GLY A 56 9.52 -13.65 -6.00
CA GLY A 56 8.92 -14.96 -5.73
C GLY A 56 7.82 -14.95 -4.66
N THR A 57 7.41 -13.79 -4.15
CA THR A 57 6.46 -13.68 -3.05
C THR A 57 5.19 -12.97 -3.51
N GLN A 58 4.06 -13.65 -3.40
CA GLN A 58 2.74 -13.06 -3.60
C GLN A 58 2.12 -12.73 -2.24
N THR A 59 1.83 -11.46 -2.00
CA THR A 59 1.14 -11.03 -0.78
C THR A 59 -0.36 -11.09 -0.98
N LEU A 60 -1.05 -11.95 -0.23
CA LEU A 60 -2.51 -12.01 -0.19
C LEU A 60 -3.02 -11.34 1.10
N VAL A 61 -3.82 -10.29 0.95
CA VAL A 61 -4.51 -9.65 2.07
C VAL A 61 -5.90 -10.26 2.19
N LEU A 62 -6.10 -11.10 3.21
CA LEU A 62 -7.43 -11.61 3.54
C LEU A 62 -8.10 -10.63 4.53
N PRO A 63 -9.15 -9.91 4.13
CA PRO A 63 -9.88 -9.06 5.06
C PRO A 63 -10.55 -9.91 6.14
N ALA A 64 -10.72 -9.34 7.33
CA ALA A 64 -11.54 -9.97 8.37
C ALA A 64 -12.93 -10.27 7.81
N ARG A 65 -13.53 -11.40 8.22
CA ARG A 65 -14.90 -11.74 7.79
C ARG A 65 -15.80 -10.56 8.14
N PRO A 66 -16.49 -9.96 7.16
CA PRO A 66 -17.46 -8.92 7.47
C PRO A 66 -18.55 -9.58 8.32
N THR A 67 -18.65 -9.21 9.59
CA THR A 67 -19.90 -9.34 10.34
C THR A 67 -20.89 -8.41 9.66
N GLU A 68 -21.81 -9.00 8.89
CA GLU A 68 -22.92 -8.39 8.15
C GLU A 68 -23.00 -6.85 8.26
N LEU A 69 -22.43 -6.14 7.28
CA LEU A 69 -22.70 -4.73 7.07
C LEU A 69 -23.86 -4.57 6.08
N SER A 70 -24.86 -3.78 6.46
CA SER A 70 -25.96 -3.33 5.62
C SER A 70 -25.44 -2.65 4.34
N ASP A 71 -26.21 -2.77 3.26
CA ASP A 71 -25.90 -2.42 1.86
C ASP A 71 -25.48 -0.95 1.58
N ALA A 72 -25.38 -0.10 2.60
CA ALA A 72 -25.09 1.33 2.50
C ALA A 72 -23.59 1.70 2.40
N ASP A 73 -22.67 0.77 2.66
CA ASP A 73 -21.21 1.04 2.71
C ASP A 73 -20.39 0.41 1.55
N LEU A 74 -21.03 -0.09 0.49
CA LEU A 74 -20.37 -0.79 -0.63
C LEU A 74 -19.74 0.14 -1.70
N GLY A 75 -19.35 1.36 -1.33
CA GLY A 75 -18.88 2.38 -2.29
C GLY A 75 -17.36 2.57 -2.43
N GLY A 76 -16.50 2.00 -1.58
CA GLY A 76 -15.14 2.55 -1.49
C GLY A 76 -14.00 1.72 -0.92
N VAL A 77 -14.08 0.39 -0.87
CA VAL A 77 -13.00 -0.45 -0.31
C VAL A 77 -12.61 -1.62 -1.22
N ALA A 78 -12.17 -1.31 -2.43
CA ALA A 78 -11.38 -2.24 -3.24
C ALA A 78 -9.98 -1.64 -3.42
N GLY A 79 -9.03 -2.05 -2.57
CA GLY A 79 -7.63 -1.64 -2.57
C GLY A 79 -6.81 -2.19 -3.74
N GLY A 80 -7.36 -2.19 -4.95
CA GLY A 80 -6.62 -2.44 -6.19
C GLY A 80 -6.93 -1.30 -7.15
N ARG A 81 -5.96 -0.43 -7.43
CA ARG A 81 -6.09 0.42 -8.61
C ARG A 81 -6.08 -0.51 -9.84
N PRO A 82 -7.04 -0.40 -10.77
CA PRO A 82 -6.90 -1.02 -12.07
C PRO A 82 -5.64 -0.45 -12.71
N VAL A 83 -4.68 -1.31 -13.02
CA VAL A 83 -3.60 -0.91 -13.95
C VAL A 83 -4.26 -0.69 -15.31
N PRO A 84 -4.12 0.48 -15.95
CA PRO A 84 -4.54 0.61 -17.33
C PRO A 84 -3.71 -0.37 -18.14
N GLY A 85 -4.37 -1.29 -18.84
CA GLY A 85 -3.70 -2.16 -19.81
C GLY A 85 -3.00 -1.33 -20.89
N PRO A 86 -2.05 -1.93 -21.64
CA PRO A 86 -1.40 -1.24 -22.75
C PRO A 86 -2.46 -0.72 -23.73
N PRO A 87 -2.25 0.46 -24.34
CA PRO A 87 -3.21 1.02 -25.29
C PRO A 87 -3.45 0.03 -26.43
N PRO A 88 -4.69 -0.08 -26.94
CA PRO A 88 -4.96 -0.93 -28.09
C PRO A 88 -4.09 -0.47 -29.29
N PRO A 89 -3.61 -1.40 -30.13
CA PRO A 89 -2.93 -1.00 -31.35
C PRO A 89 -3.86 -0.10 -32.18
N PRO A 90 -3.35 0.92 -32.87
CA PRO A 90 -4.18 1.80 -33.69
C PRO A 90 -4.93 0.96 -34.72
N LYS A 91 -6.26 1.09 -34.75
CA LYS A 91 -7.09 0.52 -35.80
C LYS A 91 -6.89 1.36 -37.07
N GLY A 92 -6.00 0.92 -37.94
CA GLY A 92 -5.79 1.58 -39.23
C GLY A 92 -4.47 1.25 -39.90
N TYR A 93 -4.30 0.01 -40.34
CA TYR A 93 -3.52 -0.28 -41.54
C TYR A 93 -4.41 -1.12 -42.46
N THR A 94 -5.10 -0.43 -43.36
CA THR A 94 -5.59 -1.04 -44.60
C THR A 94 -4.37 -1.14 -45.51
N PHE A 95 -4.15 -2.31 -46.11
CA PHE A 95 -3.15 -2.51 -47.17
C PHE A 95 -3.48 -1.66 -48.39
#